data_AF-A0A7S3WX45-F1
#
_entry.id   AF-A0A7S3WX45-F1
#
_cell.length_a   1.000
_cell.length_b   1.000
_cell.length_c   1.000
_cell.angle_alpha   90.00
_cell.angle_beta   90.00
_cell.angle_gamma   90.00
#
_symmetry.space_group_name_H-M   'P 1'
#
loop_
_entity.id
_entity.type
_entity.pdbx_description
1 polymer ?
#
loop_
_entity_poly.entity_id
_entity_poly.type
_entity_poly.pdbx_seq_one_letter_code
_entity_poly.pdbx_strand_id
1 'polypeptide(L)'
;APADNDRVAALLGEHARTHPGSSGTIELVVLNGCGSLDLGRKCRSRGVPVVVCWETDVQDEAAYLFVRGFFRSLAESRDFEVAFRAGKAAVRSKTRLVLEGARTRTVPFFELTAPGPEPAKPLPSGSFA
;
A
#
# COMPACT_ATOMS: atom_id res chain seq x y z
N ALA A 1 12.35 5.71 11.95
CA ALA A 1 13.73 5.65 11.42
C ALA A 1 14.09 4.20 11.04
N PRO A 2 15.17 3.91 10.29
CA PRO A 2 15.52 2.56 9.87
C PRO A 2 15.57 1.51 11.00
N ALA A 3 16.02 1.93 12.21
CA ALA A 3 16.04 1.10 13.41
C ALA A 3 14.65 0.69 13.91
N ASP A 4 13.61 1.50 13.67
CA ASP A 4 12.24 1.18 14.04
C ASP A 4 11.66 0.12 13.10
N ASN A 5 11.97 0.19 11.80
CA ASN A 5 11.55 -0.82 10.83
C ASN A 5 12.09 -2.20 11.21
N ASP A 6 13.34 -2.29 11.67
CA ASP A 6 13.95 -3.55 12.09
C ASP A 6 13.28 -4.13 13.35
N ARG A 7 12.87 -3.28 14.30
CA ARG A 7 12.12 -3.72 15.48
C ARG A 7 10.74 -4.25 15.11
N VAL A 8 10.01 -3.52 14.27
CA VAL A 8 8.68 -3.92 13.78
C VAL A 8 8.77 -5.24 13.00
N ALA A 9 9.73 -5.37 12.10
CA ALA A 9 9.93 -6.60 11.34
C ALA A 9 10.29 -7.79 12.25
N ALA A 10 11.02 -7.59 13.35
CA ALA A 10 11.32 -8.63 14.35
C ALA A 10 10.04 -9.17 14.95
N LEU A 11 9.23 -8.25 15.47
CA LEU A 11 7.98 -8.57 16.15
C LEU A 11 7.05 -9.34 15.21
N LEU A 12 6.86 -8.86 13.98
CA LEU A 12 6.00 -9.50 12.99
C LEU A 12 6.54 -10.87 12.56
N GLY A 13 7.84 -10.99 12.33
CA GLY A 13 8.48 -12.26 11.96
C GLY A 13 8.42 -13.31 13.07
N GLU A 14 8.49 -12.89 14.34
CA GLU A 14 8.30 -13.78 15.48
C GLU A 14 6.91 -14.40 15.51
N HIS A 15 5.87 -13.59 15.28
CA HIS A 15 4.48 -14.04 15.26
C HIS A 15 4.07 -14.74 13.95
N ALA A 16 4.90 -14.64 12.90
CA ALA A 16 4.73 -15.42 11.68
C ALA A 16 5.23 -16.87 11.83
N ARG A 17 6.06 -17.17 12.85
CA ARG A 17 6.52 -18.54 13.11
C ARG A 17 5.50 -19.30 13.95
N THR A 18 5.19 -20.52 13.54
CA THR A 18 4.36 -21.43 14.32
C THR A 18 5.07 -21.82 15.61
N HIS A 19 4.46 -21.55 16.76
CA HIS A 19 4.97 -21.98 18.05
C HIS A 19 4.07 -23.09 18.63
N PRO A 20 4.64 -24.10 19.32
CA PRO A 20 3.84 -25.08 20.04
C PRO A 20 2.92 -24.37 21.05
N GLY A 21 1.59 -24.46 20.85
CA GLY A 21 0.58 -23.84 21.72
C GLY A 21 0.06 -22.47 21.26
N SER A 22 0.55 -21.88 20.16
CA SER A 22 -0.02 -20.65 19.60
C SER A 22 -1.27 -20.92 18.73
N SER A 23 -2.33 -20.12 18.88
CA SER A 23 -3.60 -20.27 18.16
C SER A 23 -3.63 -19.70 16.73
N GLY A 24 -2.48 -19.39 16.13
CA GLY A 24 -2.37 -18.93 14.75
C GLY A 24 -1.00 -18.36 14.43
N THR A 25 -0.73 -18.17 13.14
CA THR A 25 0.48 -17.49 12.65
C THR A 25 0.09 -16.32 11.75
N ILE A 26 0.92 -15.29 11.70
CA ILE A 26 0.72 -14.20 10.74
C ILE A 26 0.98 -14.74 9.33
N GLU A 27 -0.06 -14.77 8.51
CA GLU A 27 0.02 -15.19 7.10
C GLU A 27 0.14 -14.00 6.15
N LEU A 28 -0.34 -12.83 6.56
CA LEU A 28 -0.39 -11.60 5.76
C LEU A 28 -0.09 -10.36 6.61
N VAL A 29 0.78 -9.49 6.10
CA VAL A 29 0.97 -8.12 6.60
C VAL A 29 0.61 -7.12 5.49
N VAL A 30 -0.19 -6.11 5.83
CA VAL A 30 -0.55 -5.01 4.91
C VAL A 30 0.01 -3.70 5.45
N LEU A 31 1.05 -3.18 4.80
CA LEU A 31 1.70 -1.91 5.12
C LEU A 31 1.13 -0.82 4.21
N ASN A 32 -0.02 -0.27 4.58
CA ASN A 32 -0.79 0.63 3.72
C ASN A 32 -0.38 2.11 3.85
N GLY A 33 0.90 2.41 3.68
CA GLY A 33 1.43 3.78 3.69
C GLY A 33 2.67 3.93 2.81
N CYS A 34 3.01 5.17 2.46
CA CYS A 34 4.09 5.53 1.55
C CYS A 34 5.43 4.87 1.90
N GLY A 35 6.21 4.51 0.87
CA GLY A 35 7.60 4.09 1.04
C GLY A 35 7.83 2.89 1.98
N SER A 36 6.82 2.04 2.15
CA SER A 36 6.84 0.91 3.08
C SER A 36 7.57 -0.33 2.55
N LEU A 37 8.14 -0.27 1.35
CA LEU A 37 8.86 -1.40 0.74
C LEU A 37 10.06 -1.88 1.55
N ASP A 38 10.86 -1.00 2.17
CA ASP A 38 11.97 -1.42 3.04
C ASP A 38 11.49 -2.29 4.19
N LEU A 39 10.47 -1.81 4.92
CA LEU A 39 9.85 -2.57 6.00
C LEU A 39 9.22 -3.87 5.48
N GLY A 40 8.60 -3.84 4.30
CA GLY A 40 8.01 -5.03 3.69
C GLY A 40 9.05 -6.10 3.35
N ARG A 41 10.19 -5.71 2.79
CA ARG A 41 11.33 -6.60 2.53
C ARG A 41 11.89 -7.19 3.82
N LYS A 42 12.04 -6.37 4.87
CA LYS A 42 12.47 -6.83 6.20
C LYS A 42 11.50 -7.85 6.80
N CYS A 43 10.19 -7.61 6.71
CA CYS A 43 9.17 -8.58 7.15
C CYS A 43 9.29 -9.91 6.40
N ARG A 44 9.43 -9.88 5.07
CA ARG A 44 9.65 -11.09 4.25
C ARG A 44 10.92 -11.84 4.66
N SER A 45 12.02 -11.12 4.89
CA SER A 45 13.29 -11.73 5.31
C SER A 45 13.21 -12.42 6.68
N ARG A 46 12.23 -12.07 7.52
CA ARG A 46 12.03 -12.61 8.87
C ARG A 46 10.92 -13.67 8.94
N GLY A 47 10.40 -14.12 7.79
CA GLY A 47 9.52 -15.28 7.69
C GLY A 47 8.03 -14.96 7.51
N VAL A 48 7.62 -13.68 7.42
CA VAL A 48 6.23 -13.34 7.11
C VAL A 48 5.88 -13.84 5.70
N PRO A 49 4.85 -14.69 5.48
CA PRO A 49 4.59 -15.33 4.19
C PRO A 49 4.18 -14.39 3.07
N VAL A 50 3.30 -13.42 3.35
CA VAL A 50 2.84 -12.44 2.35
C VAL A 50 2.88 -11.05 2.94
N VAL A 51 3.43 -10.10 2.17
CA VAL A 51 3.48 -8.69 2.55
C VAL A 51 3.01 -7.83 1.38
N VAL A 52 2.01 -6.99 1.65
CA VAL A 52 1.52 -5.96 0.72
C VAL A 52 2.04 -4.62 1.22
N CYS A 53 2.70 -3.85 0.35
CA CYS A 53 3.32 -2.57 0.71
C CYS A 53 3.31 -1.60 -0.48
N TRP A 54 3.62 -0.34 -0.21
CA TRP A 54 3.80 0.70 -1.21
C TRP A 54 5.28 0.98 -1.42
N GLU A 55 5.73 0.89 -2.66
CA GLU A 55 7.08 1.33 -3.05
C GLU A 55 7.15 2.85 -3.24
N THR A 56 6.05 3.45 -3.71
CA THR A 56 5.93 4.88 -4.00
C THR A 56 5.20 5.63 -2.90
N ASP A 57 5.12 6.95 -3.04
CA ASP A 57 4.12 7.75 -2.35
C ASP A 57 2.71 7.35 -2.78
N VAL A 58 1.77 7.47 -1.83
CA VAL A 58 0.36 7.19 -2.03
C VAL A 58 -0.46 8.27 -1.31
N GLN A 59 -1.56 8.70 -1.91
CA GLN A 59 -2.52 9.58 -1.24
C GLN A 59 -3.44 8.75 -0.34
N ASP A 60 -3.80 9.30 0.84
CA ASP A 60 -4.63 8.61 1.85
C ASP A 60 -5.92 8.02 1.25
N GLU A 61 -6.60 8.78 0.38
CA GLU A 61 -7.83 8.35 -0.27
C GLU A 61 -7.59 7.15 -1.21
N ALA A 62 -6.47 7.12 -1.95
CA ALA A 62 -6.11 5.99 -2.79
C ALA A 62 -5.74 4.76 -1.95
N ALA A 63 -4.96 4.97 -0.87
CA ALA A 63 -4.61 3.93 0.08
C ALA A 63 -5.88 3.33 0.75
N TYR A 64 -6.85 4.17 1.11
CA TYR A 64 -8.15 3.77 1.66
C TYR A 64 -8.95 2.91 0.68
N LEU A 65 -9.08 3.35 -0.58
CA LEU A 65 -9.78 2.58 -1.62
C LEU A 65 -9.13 1.23 -1.88
N PHE A 66 -7.80 1.19 -1.88
CA PHE A 66 -7.05 -0.05 -2.02
C PHE A 66 -7.41 -1.05 -0.93
N VAL A 67 -7.28 -0.69 0.35
CA VAL A 67 -7.57 -1.65 1.46
C VAL A 67 -9.03 -2.05 1.52
N ARG A 68 -9.95 -1.13 1.19
CA ARG A 68 -11.39 -1.43 1.07
C ARG A 68 -11.66 -2.50 0.01
N GLY A 69 -11.09 -2.34 -1.18
CA GLY A 69 -11.24 -3.32 -2.26
C GLY A 69 -10.56 -4.65 -1.94
N PHE A 70 -9.35 -4.58 -1.37
CA PHE A 70 -8.55 -5.72 -0.97
C PHE A 70 -9.27 -6.59 0.07
N PHE A 71 -9.63 -6.04 1.23
CA PHE A 71 -10.21 -6.84 2.32
C PHE A 71 -11.62 -7.34 2.01
N ARG A 72 -12.40 -6.59 1.23
CA ARG A 72 -13.70 -7.08 0.74
C ARG A 72 -13.52 -8.34 -0.13
N SER A 73 -12.63 -8.28 -1.12
CA SER A 73 -12.36 -9.42 -1.99
C SER A 73 -11.69 -10.58 -1.24
N LEU A 74 -10.84 -10.30 -0.25
CA LEU A 74 -10.21 -11.33 0.57
C LEU A 74 -11.22 -12.09 1.43
N ALA A 75 -12.24 -11.40 1.97
CA ALA A 75 -13.30 -12.04 2.74
C ALA A 75 -14.10 -13.05 1.91
N GLU A 76 -14.25 -12.80 0.61
CA GLU A 76 -15.00 -13.65 -0.31
C GLU A 76 -14.13 -14.76 -0.93
N SER A 77 -12.94 -14.41 -1.41
CA SER A 77 -12.08 -15.31 -2.21
C SER A 77 -11.10 -16.13 -1.38
N ARG A 78 -10.72 -15.64 -0.19
CA ARG A 78 -9.62 -16.18 0.63
C ARG A 78 -8.28 -16.29 -0.13
N ASP A 79 -8.12 -15.52 -1.21
CA ASP A 79 -6.92 -15.50 -2.06
C ASP A 79 -6.28 -14.11 -2.07
N PHE A 80 -5.00 -14.03 -1.70
CA PHE A 80 -4.28 -12.76 -1.56
C PHE A 80 -4.00 -12.09 -2.91
N GLU A 81 -3.79 -12.85 -3.98
CA GLU A 81 -3.50 -12.29 -5.30
C GLU A 81 -4.78 -11.72 -5.94
N VAL A 82 -5.90 -12.43 -5.81
CA VAL A 82 -7.22 -11.95 -6.21
C VAL A 82 -7.58 -10.67 -5.44
N ALA A 83 -7.40 -10.68 -4.12
CA ALA A 83 -7.61 -9.50 -3.29
C ALA A 83 -6.71 -8.32 -3.69
N PHE A 84 -5.43 -8.58 -4.01
CA PHE A 84 -4.50 -7.55 -4.47
C PHE A 84 -4.96 -6.91 -5.79
N ARG A 85 -5.42 -7.71 -6.75
CA ARG A 85 -5.99 -7.22 -8.01
C ARG A 85 -7.26 -6.39 -7.77
N ALA A 86 -8.13 -6.82 -6.87
CA ALA A 86 -9.34 -6.10 -6.50
C ALA A 86 -9.05 -4.74 -5.84
N GLY A 87 -8.05 -4.68 -4.94
CA GLY A 87 -7.59 -3.43 -4.35
C GLY A 87 -7.10 -2.44 -5.42
N LYS A 88 -6.27 -2.89 -6.36
CA LYS A 88 -5.84 -2.03 -7.50
C LYS A 88 -7.01 -1.58 -8.36
N ALA A 89 -7.98 -2.45 -8.62
CA ALA A 89 -9.16 -2.11 -9.41
C ALA A 89 -10.01 -1.03 -8.71
N ALA A 90 -10.17 -1.10 -7.39
CA ALA A 90 -10.90 -0.10 -6.61
C ALA A 90 -10.27 1.30 -6.75
N VAL A 91 -8.94 1.40 -6.67
CA VAL A 91 -8.23 2.68 -6.89
C VAL A 91 -8.46 3.20 -8.31
N ARG A 92 -8.27 2.35 -9.31
CA ARG A 92 -8.41 2.71 -10.74
C ARG A 92 -9.84 3.09 -11.14
N SER A 93 -10.84 2.56 -10.44
CA SER A 93 -12.25 2.87 -10.71
C SER A 93 -12.68 4.26 -10.25
N LYS A 94 -11.90 4.94 -9.39
CA LYS A 94 -12.25 6.30 -8.99
C LYS A 94 -11.94 7.27 -10.12
N THR A 95 -12.96 8.01 -10.54
CA THR A 95 -12.87 8.97 -11.64
C THR A 95 -13.30 10.37 -11.20
N ARG A 96 -12.88 11.38 -11.97
CA ARG A 96 -13.38 12.76 -11.88
C ARG A 96 -13.82 13.26 -13.25
N LEU A 97 -14.73 14.23 -13.24
CA LEU A 97 -15.09 14.97 -14.44
C LEU A 97 -14.14 16.15 -14.62
N VAL A 98 -13.70 16.37 -15.85
CA VAL A 98 -12.87 17.51 -16.24
C VAL A 98 -13.56 18.23 -17.39
N LEU A 99 -13.59 19.56 -17.31
CA LEU A 99 -14.05 20.43 -18.39
C LEU A 99 -12.88 20.73 -19.33
N GLU A 100 -13.08 20.47 -20.61
CA GLU A 100 -12.11 20.71 -21.67
C GLU A 100 -12.80 21.56 -22.76
N GLY A 101 -12.67 22.88 -22.63
CA GLY A 101 -13.47 23.83 -23.41
C GLY A 101 -14.97 23.70 -23.09
N ALA A 102 -15.78 23.40 -24.10
CA ALA A 102 -17.23 23.20 -23.98
C ALA A 102 -17.63 21.73 -23.74
N ARG A 103 -16.66 20.81 -23.53
CA ARG A 103 -16.93 19.37 -23.35
C ARG A 103 -16.55 18.91 -21.95
N THR A 104 -17.24 17.89 -21.46
CA THR A 104 -16.92 17.20 -20.20
C THR A 104 -16.36 15.82 -20.51
N ARG A 105 -15.26 15.44 -19.86
CA ARG A 105 -14.68 14.11 -19.95
C ARG A 105 -14.49 13.49 -18.57
N THR A 106 -14.79 12.21 -18.46
CA THR A 106 -14.45 11.40 -17.28
C THR A 106 -13.01 10.90 -17.40
N VAL A 107 -12.19 11.18 -16.39
CA VAL A 107 -10.78 10.74 -16.31
C VAL A 107 -10.51 10.04 -14.98
N PRO A 108 -9.52 9.15 -14.89
CA PRO A 108 -9.09 8.58 -13.61
C PRO A 108 -8.72 9.67 -12.60
N PHE A 109 -9.09 9.46 -11.35
CA PHE A 109 -8.69 10.33 -10.25
C PHE A 109 -7.26 10.02 -9.81
N PHE A 110 -6.92 8.73 -9.80
CA PHE A 110 -5.60 8.22 -9.42
C PHE A 110 -4.98 7.39 -10.53
N GLU A 111 -3.66 7.39 -10.58
CA GLU A 111 -2.87 6.54 -11.46
C GLU A 111 -1.87 5.73 -10.61
N LEU A 112 -1.81 4.41 -10.86
CA LEU A 112 -0.82 3.54 -10.22
C LEU A 112 0.36 3.39 -11.17
N THR A 113 1.45 4.09 -10.87
CA THR A 113 2.65 4.13 -11.70
C THR A 113 3.74 3.21 -11.15
N ALA A 114 4.68 2.83 -12.02
CA ALA A 114 5.93 2.24 -11.55
C ALA A 114 6.71 3.27 -10.72
N PRO A 115 7.58 2.83 -9.79
CA PRO A 115 8.52 3.74 -9.13
C PRO A 115 9.33 4.49 -10.18
N GLY A 116 9.07 5.80 -10.30
CA GLY A 116 9.90 6.72 -11.08
C GLY A 116 11.01 7.32 -10.23
N PRO A 117 11.90 8.16 -10.80
CA PRO A 117 12.71 9.04 -9.98
C PRO A 117 11.76 9.87 -9.09
N GLU A 118 12.08 9.92 -7.79
CA GLU A 118 11.29 10.66 -6.80
C GLU A 118 11.03 12.08 -7.33
N PRO A 119 9.77 12.54 -7.44
CA PRO A 119 9.51 13.91 -7.84
C PRO A 119 10.20 14.83 -6.82
N ALA A 120 10.99 15.78 -7.32
CA ALA A 120 11.72 16.71 -6.46
C ALA A 120 10.75 17.32 -5.43
N LYS A 121 11.07 17.14 -4.15
CA LYS A 121 10.29 17.70 -3.05
C LYS A 121 10.04 19.19 -3.34
N PRO A 122 8.79 19.69 -3.28
CA PRO A 122 8.52 21.09 -3.53
C PRO A 122 9.44 21.94 -2.64
N LEU A 123 10.13 22.91 -3.24
CA LEU A 123 10.90 23.90 -2.49
C LEU A 123 9.97 24.50 -1.44
N PRO A 124 10.41 24.62 -0.17
CA PRO A 124 9.57 25.23 0.86
C PRO A 124 9.16 26.62 0.37
N SER A 125 7.85 26.85 0.29
CA SER A 125 7.28 28.16 0.04
C SER A 125 7.60 29.04 1.25
N GLY A 126 8.76 29.70 1.20
CA GLY A 126 9.31 30.48 2.28
C GLY A 126 9.99 31.75 1.78
N SER A 127 9.26 32.85 1.98
CA SER A 127 9.69 34.25 2.07
C SER A 127 10.51 34.84 0.91
N PHE A 128 9.84 35.64 0.08
CA PHE A 128 10.50 36.81 -0.50
C PHE A 128 10.88 37.74 0.66
N ALA A 129 12.15 38.18 0.65
CA ALA A 129 12.63 39.29 1.47
C ALA A 129 12.10 40.62 0.91
#